data_AF-A0A3M1BQZ7-F1
#
_entry.id   AF-A0A3M1BQZ7-F1
#
_cell.length_a   1.000
_cell.length_b   1.000
_cell.length_c   1.000
_cell.angle_alpha   90.00
_cell.angle_beta   90.00
_cell.angle_gamma   90.00
#
_symmetry.space_group_name_H-M   'P 1'
#
loop_
_entity.id
_entity.type
_entity.pdbx_description
1 polymer ?
#
loop_
_entity_poly.entity_id
_entity_poly.type
_entity_poly.pdbx_seq_one_letter_code
_entity_poly.pdbx_strand_id
1 'polypeptide(L)'
;MDELEFHISEVARILGLAEPMGFMLSYEFGDIWIDVYMEKTSEGWAGRTYTISVPREKAGRLQKLVESIGGAPEDVMSDSERAYVSLSYEDWESASPVIMSLL
;
A
#
# COMPACT_ATOMS: atom_id res chain seq x y z
N MET A 1 14.23 -4.01 -13.17
CA MET A 1 12.80 -4.31 -13.40
C MET A 1 12.62 -5.75 -13.85
N ASP A 2 13.51 -6.26 -14.69
CA ASP A 2 13.54 -7.66 -15.15
C ASP A 2 13.57 -8.69 -13.99
N GLU A 3 14.29 -8.41 -12.90
CA GLU A 3 14.29 -9.25 -11.70
C GLU A 3 12.92 -9.31 -11.03
N LEU A 4 12.17 -8.20 -10.97
CA LEU A 4 10.84 -8.17 -10.38
C LEU A 4 9.84 -8.98 -11.23
N GLU A 5 9.91 -8.82 -12.55
CA GLU A 5 9.09 -9.61 -13.47
C GLU A 5 9.39 -11.11 -13.36
N PHE A 6 10.67 -11.47 -13.29
CA PHE A 6 11.10 -12.85 -13.07
C PHE A 6 10.51 -13.41 -11.76
N HIS A 7 10.66 -12.69 -10.65
CA HIS A 7 10.19 -13.18 -9.34
C HIS A 7 8.67 -13.29 -9.24
N ILE A 8 7.91 -12.31 -9.74
CA ILE A 8 6.45 -12.37 -9.74
C ILE A 8 5.96 -13.55 -10.61
N SER A 9 6.58 -13.75 -11.77
CA SER A 9 6.25 -14.87 -12.68
C SER A 9 6.55 -16.22 -12.05
N GLU A 10 7.68 -16.35 -11.35
CA GLU A 10 8.03 -17.58 -10.63
C GLU A 10 7.05 -17.87 -9.49
N VAL A 11 6.64 -16.85 -8.72
CA VAL A 11 5.62 -17.01 -7.67
C VAL A 11 4.29 -17.47 -8.29
N ALA A 12 3.82 -16.81 -9.35
CA ALA A 12 2.59 -17.19 -10.04
C ALA A 12 2.65 -18.64 -10.55
N ARG A 13 3.78 -19.02 -11.18
CA ARG A 13 4.02 -20.37 -11.69
C ARG A 13 4.01 -21.43 -10.59
N ILE A 14 4.70 -21.19 -9.47
CA ILE A 14 4.76 -22.11 -8.33
C ILE A 14 3.36 -22.34 -7.74
N LEU A 15 2.54 -21.29 -7.69
CA LEU A 15 1.17 -21.35 -7.18
C LEU A 15 0.15 -21.84 -8.21
N GLY A 16 0.56 -22.12 -9.45
CA GLY A 16 -0.33 -22.57 -10.52
C GLY A 16 -1.33 -21.50 -10.98
N LEU A 17 -0.95 -20.22 -10.85
CA LEU A 17 -1.77 -19.07 -11.25
C LEU A 17 -1.54 -18.72 -12.73
N ALA A 18 -2.53 -18.06 -13.33
CA ALA A 18 -2.37 -17.40 -14.61
C ALA A 18 -1.34 -16.26 -14.51
N GLU A 19 -0.89 -15.76 -15.66
CA GLU A 19 0.01 -14.59 -15.70
C GLU A 19 -0.65 -13.39 -15.00
N PRO A 20 -0.01 -12.81 -13.96
CA PRO A 20 -0.60 -11.75 -13.19
C PRO A 20 -0.54 -10.42 -13.95
N MET A 21 -1.70 -9.75 -14.04
CA MET A 21 -1.80 -8.36 -14.50
C MET A 21 -1.57 -7.34 -13.39
N GLY A 22 -1.65 -7.78 -12.13
CA GLY A 22 -1.42 -6.99 -10.95
C GLY A 22 -0.75 -7.85 -9.87
N PHE A 23 0.07 -7.21 -9.04
CA PHE A 23 0.75 -7.85 -7.93
C PHE A 23 0.56 -7.01 -6.68
N MET A 24 0.20 -7.65 -5.58
CA MET A 24 0.01 -7.00 -4.29
C MET A 24 0.85 -7.70 -3.24
N LEU A 25 1.68 -6.93 -2.55
CA LEU A 25 2.40 -7.37 -1.37
C LEU A 25 1.77 -6.73 -0.13
N SER A 26 1.22 -7.55 0.75
CA SER A 26 0.64 -7.13 2.03
C SER A 26 1.59 -7.47 3.17
N TYR A 27 1.80 -6.53 4.09
CA TYR A 27 2.52 -6.78 5.33
C TYR A 27 1.88 -6.08 6.51
N GLU A 28 2.04 -6.68 7.69
CA GLU A 28 1.37 -6.25 8.91
C GLU A 28 2.39 -5.86 9.98
N PHE A 29 2.15 -4.73 10.65
CA PHE A 29 2.93 -4.24 11.78
C PHE A 29 2.00 -3.88 12.94
N GLY A 30 1.82 -4.82 13.87
CA GLY A 30 0.84 -4.69 14.94
C GLY A 30 -0.58 -4.74 14.37
N ASP A 31 -1.33 -3.65 14.50
CA ASP A 31 -2.68 -3.51 13.94
C ASP A 31 -2.71 -2.71 12.62
N ILE A 32 -1.56 -2.25 12.15
CA ILE A 32 -1.39 -1.53 10.88
C ILE A 32 -1.16 -2.54 9.76
N TRP A 33 -1.91 -2.41 8.68
CA TRP A 33 -1.72 -3.17 7.45
C TRP A 33 -1.24 -2.23 6.35
N ILE A 34 -0.27 -2.70 5.56
CA ILE A 34 0.26 -1.94 4.43
C ILE A 34 0.25 -2.83 3.20
N ASP A 35 -0.48 -2.40 2.18
CA ASP A 35 -0.57 -3.07 0.89
C ASP A 35 0.21 -2.28 -0.16
N VAL A 36 1.10 -2.94 -0.87
CA VAL A 36 1.83 -2.36 -2.02
C VAL A 36 1.30 -3.02 -3.28
N TYR A 37 0.52 -2.26 -4.05
CA TYR A 37 0.00 -2.70 -5.33
C TYR A 37 0.85 -2.20 -6.49
N MET A 38 1.06 -3.05 -7.48
CA MET A 38 1.69 -2.73 -8.75
C MET A 38 0.90 -3.34 -9.91
N GLU A 39 0.87 -2.64 -11.04
CA GLU A 39 0.22 -3.11 -12.27
C GLU A 39 1.26 -3.46 -13.34
N LYS A 40 0.97 -4.49 -14.14
CA LYS A 40 1.76 -4.84 -15.31
C LYS A 40 1.29 -3.98 -16.49
N THR A 41 2.19 -3.12 -16.96
CA THR A 41 1.98 -2.29 -18.16
C THR A 41 2.72 -2.88 -19.36
N SER A 42 2.56 -2.27 -20.54
CA SER A 42 3.32 -2.64 -21.74
C SER A 42 4.84 -2.45 -21.59
N GLU A 43 5.27 -1.62 -20.65
CA GLU A 43 6.69 -1.34 -20.35
C GLU A 43 7.21 -2.17 -19.16
N GLY A 44 6.37 -3.06 -18.61
CA GLY A 44 6.66 -3.87 -17.44
C GLY A 44 5.91 -3.39 -16.18
N TRP A 45 6.37 -3.83 -15.02
CA TRP A 45 5.75 -3.51 -13.73
C TRP A 45 5.96 -2.04 -13.35
N ALA A 46 4.87 -1.29 -13.21
CA ALA A 46 4.89 0.14 -12.92
C ALA A 46 3.75 0.55 -11.97
N GLY A 47 3.81 1.79 -11.49
CA GLY A 47 2.78 2.38 -10.64
C GLY A 47 2.67 1.69 -9.28
N ARG A 48 3.39 2.20 -8.27
CA ARG A 48 3.24 1.71 -6.89
C ARG A 48 2.18 2.51 -6.16
N THR A 49 1.15 1.82 -5.69
CA THR A 49 0.15 2.39 -4.78
C THR A 49 0.33 1.74 -3.41
N TYR A 50 0.49 2.57 -2.38
CA TYR A 50 0.66 2.13 -1.01
C TYR A 50 -0.62 2.40 -0.25
N THR A 51 -1.31 1.36 0.20
CA THR A 51 -2.48 1.53 1.05
C THR A 51 -2.10 1.27 2.49
N ILE A 52 -2.24 2.29 3.34
CA ILE A 52 -2.09 2.14 4.79
C ILE A 52 -3.49 1.95 5.36
N SER A 53 -3.69 0.89 6.13
CA SER A 53 -4.96 0.60 6.78
C SER A 53 -4.75 0.39 8.27
N VAL A 54 -5.60 0.99 9.10
CA VAL A 54 -5.58 0.91 10.57
C VAL A 54 -6.97 0.61 11.11
N PRO A 55 -7.12 0.12 12.35
CA PRO A 55 -8.43 0.01 12.99
C PRO A 55 -9.16 1.35 13.02
N ARG A 56 -10.48 1.33 12.91
CA ARG A 56 -11.31 2.54 12.78
C ARG A 56 -11.10 3.53 13.93
N GLU A 57 -10.83 3.07 15.14
CA GLU A 57 -10.52 3.92 16.31
C GLU A 57 -9.22 4.73 16.14
N LYS A 58 -8.33 4.31 15.23
CA LYS A 58 -7.09 5.02 14.87
C LYS A 58 -7.24 5.93 13.65
N ALA A 59 -8.44 6.06 13.06
CA ALA A 59 -8.68 6.91 11.88
C ALA A 59 -8.15 8.34 12.05
N GLY A 60 -8.35 8.96 13.22
CA GLY A 60 -7.85 10.31 13.50
C GLY A 60 -6.32 10.41 13.57
N ARG A 61 -5.61 9.31 13.86
CA ARG A 61 -4.14 9.27 13.76
C ARG A 61 -3.70 9.16 12.30
N LEU A 62 -4.42 8.36 11.50
CA LEU A 62 -4.17 8.23 10.07
C LEU A 62 -4.39 9.57 9.35
N GLN A 63 -5.47 10.29 9.67
CA GLN A 63 -5.73 11.64 9.15
C GLN A 63 -4.57 12.61 9.45
N LYS A 64 -4.08 12.63 10.69
CA LYS A 64 -2.94 13.48 11.05
C LYS A 64 -1.65 13.11 10.31
N LEU A 65 -1.44 11.81 10.05
CA LEU A 65 -0.30 11.36 9.25
C LEU A 65 -0.43 11.87 7.81
N VAL A 66 -1.62 11.78 7.21
CA VAL A 66 -1.90 12.32 5.87
C VAL A 66 -1.70 13.83 5.81
N GLU A 67 -2.19 14.58 6.81
CA GLU A 67 -1.94 16.03 6.91
C GLU A 67 -0.45 16.35 7.00
N SER A 68 0.32 15.55 7.75
CA SER A 68 1.75 15.80 7.99
C SER A 68 2.62 15.66 6.73
N ILE A 69 2.14 14.90 5.75
CA ILE A 69 2.79 14.74 4.43
C ILE A 69 2.18 15.67 3.36
N GLY A 70 1.27 16.58 3.76
CA GLY A 70 0.66 17.57 2.86
C GLY A 70 -0.59 17.08 2.13
N GLY A 71 -1.12 15.89 2.47
CA GLY A 71 -2.39 15.38 1.96
C GLY A 71 -3.60 15.96 2.71
N ALA A 72 -4.81 15.63 2.22
CA ALA A 72 -6.04 16.12 2.80
C ALA A 72 -6.66 15.06 3.75
N PRO A 73 -7.18 15.43 4.94
CA PRO A 73 -7.82 14.47 5.84
C PRO A 73 -8.98 13.70 5.20
N GLU A 74 -9.64 14.29 4.20
CA GLU A 74 -10.75 13.68 3.47
C GLU A 74 -10.30 12.52 2.58
N ASP A 75 -9.00 12.40 2.30
CA ASP A 75 -8.43 11.27 1.55
C ASP A 75 -8.46 9.97 2.37
N VAL A 76 -8.65 10.06 3.69
CA VAL A 76 -8.84 8.90 4.56
C VAL A 76 -10.28 8.41 4.45
N MET A 77 -10.42 7.24 3.82
CA MET A 77 -11.67 6.51 3.76
C MET A 77 -11.83 5.59 4.98
N SER A 78 -13.05 5.13 5.27
CA SER A 78 -13.27 4.17 6.35
C SER A 78 -14.52 3.32 6.10
N ASP A 79 -14.44 2.05 6.50
CA ASP A 79 -15.56 1.12 6.56
C ASP A 79 -15.95 0.84 8.03
N SER A 80 -16.76 -0.19 8.31
CA SER A 80 -17.20 -0.51 9.67
C SER A 80 -16.07 -0.86 10.64
N GLU A 81 -14.93 -1.34 10.15
CA GLU A 81 -13.85 -1.91 10.95
C GLU A 81 -12.54 -1.13 10.84
N ARG A 82 -12.25 -0.54 9.67
CA ARG A 82 -10.94 0.05 9.36
C ARG A 82 -11.05 1.43 8.74
N ALA A 83 -9.96 2.18 8.85
CA ALA A 83 -9.70 3.41 8.12
C ALA A 83 -8.46 3.21 7.25
N TYR A 84 -8.49 3.74 6.03
CA TYR A 84 -7.43 3.52 5.05
C TYR A 84 -7.22 4.71 4.13
N VAL A 85 -5.99 4.84 3.63
CA VAL A 85 -5.59 5.84 2.64
C VAL A 85 -4.66 5.19 1.63
N SER A 86 -4.83 5.54 0.36
CA SER A 86 -3.95 5.09 -0.73
C SER A 86 -3.04 6.24 -1.13
N LEU A 87 -1.73 5.98 -1.12
CA LEU A 87 -0.67 6.94 -1.33
C LEU A 87 0.10 6.61 -2.61
N SER A 88 0.55 7.66 -3.29
CA SER A 88 1.54 7.52 -4.35
C SER A 88 2.90 7.07 -3.77
N TYR A 89 3.84 6.71 -4.64
CA TYR A 89 5.21 6.44 -4.20
C TYR A 89 5.86 7.65 -3.52
N GLU A 90 5.62 8.87 -4.02
CA GLU A 90 6.21 10.09 -3.46
C GLU A 90 5.67 10.41 -2.06
N ASP A 91 4.36 10.27 -1.87
CA ASP A 91 3.71 10.45 -0.57
C ASP A 91 4.13 9.36 0.42
N TRP A 92 4.28 8.13 -0.06
CA TRP A 92 4.78 7.01 0.74
C TRP A 92 6.20 7.25 1.27
N GLU A 93 7.11 7.78 0.46
CA GLU A 93 8.48 8.09 0.90
C GLU A 93 8.48 9.11 2.06
N SER A 94 7.49 10.01 2.08
CA SER A 94 7.30 10.97 3.17
C SER A 94 6.60 10.35 4.39
N ALA A 95 5.66 9.43 4.17
CA ALA A 95 4.87 8.78 5.22
C ALA A 95 5.62 7.67 5.97
N SER A 96 6.43 6.88 5.26
CA SER A 96 7.06 5.67 5.79
C SER A 96 7.97 5.91 7.02
N PRO A 97 8.74 7.01 7.15
CA PRO A 97 9.58 7.24 8.33
C PRO A 97 8.76 7.56 9.59
N VAL A 98 7.53 8.05 9.41
CA VAL A 98 6.64 8.47 10.51
C VAL A 98 5.49 7.50 10.75
N ILE A 99 5.44 6.38 10.02
CA ILE A 99 4.34 5.39 10.11
C ILE A 99 4.19 4.80 11.51
N MET A 100 5.28 4.73 12.27
CA MET A 100 5.28 4.27 13.66
C MET A 100 4.49 5.19 14.61
N SER A 101 4.17 6.42 14.20
CA SER A 101 3.27 7.32 14.94
C SER A 101 1.83 6.79 15.03
N LEU A 102 1.48 5.78 14.22
CA LEU A 102 0.18 5.12 14.23
C LEU A 102 0.03 4.07 15.35
N LEU A 103 1.14 3.58 15.93
CA LEU A 103 1.13 2.62 17.05
C LEU A 103 0.61 3.28 18.33
#